data_AF-A0A6V7UYP9-F1
#
_entry.id   AF-A0A6V7UYP9-F1
#
_cell.length_a   1.000
_cell.length_b   1.000
_cell.length_c   1.000
_cell.angle_alpha   90.00
_cell.angle_beta   90.00
_cell.angle_gamma   90.00
#
_symmetry.space_group_name_H-M   'P 1'
#
loop_
_entity.id
_entity.type
_entity.pdbx_description
1 polymer ?
#
loop_
_entity_poly.entity_id
_entity_poly.type
_entity_poly.pdbx_seq_one_letter_code
_entity_poly.pdbx_strand_id
1 'polypeptide(L)'
;MRLILPLDAAYTIFNGIYMTGAAILRIHRNEMYVEQYTSIYYVFMTFPLLHSAITLLIYICFVRRIKEKRILKIQPLDRSGQLYFNELRKQWNTK
;
A
#
# COMPACT_ATOMS: atom_id res chain seq x y z
N MET A 1 4.38 4.69 9.12
CA MET A 1 4.27 6.13 8.76
C MET A 1 4.98 6.50 7.46
N ARG A 2 6.22 6.06 7.16
CA ARG A 2 6.94 6.47 5.93
C ARG A 2 6.24 6.18 4.57
N LEU A 3 5.29 5.25 4.51
CA LEU A 3 4.57 4.92 3.27
C LEU A 3 3.30 5.77 3.04
N ILE A 4 2.76 6.40 4.07
CA ILE A 4 1.46 7.09 4.02
C ILE A 4 1.59 8.36 3.17
N LEU A 5 2.62 9.16 3.44
CA LEU A 5 2.85 10.44 2.77
C LEU A 5 3.02 10.36 1.24
N PRO A 6 3.80 9.42 0.66
CA PRO A 6 3.88 9.27 -0.79
C PRO A 6 2.59 8.70 -1.41
N LEU A 7 1.82 7.89 -0.67
CA LEU A 7 0.51 7.40 -1.13
C LEU A 7 -0.52 8.53 -1.17
N ASP A 8 -0.56 9.38 -0.15
CA ASP A 8 -1.44 10.56 -0.10
C ASP A 8 -1.08 11.59 -1.17
N ALA A 9 0.21 11.81 -1.43
CA ALA A 9 0.66 12.68 -2.52
C ALA A 9 0.23 12.12 -3.88
N ALA A 10 0.41 10.81 -4.10
CA ALA A 10 -0.07 10.15 -5.31
C ALA A 10 -1.59 10.28 -5.45
N TYR A 11 -2.35 10.03 -4.38
CA TYR A 11 -3.81 10.18 -4.38
C TYR A 11 -4.23 11.58 -4.83
N THR A 12 -3.59 12.60 -4.26
CA THR A 12 -3.88 14.00 -4.57
C THR A 12 -3.62 14.30 -6.05
N ILE A 13 -2.54 13.78 -6.63
CA ILE A 13 -2.21 13.96 -8.05
C ILE A 13 -3.24 13.26 -8.95
N PHE A 14 -3.50 11.97 -8.74
CA PHE A 14 -4.43 11.20 -9.57
C PHE A 14 -5.86 11.74 -9.48
N ASN A 15 -6.32 12.08 -8.27
CA ASN A 15 -7.63 12.67 -8.05
C ASN A 15 -7.71 14.09 -8.61
N GLY A 16 -6.63 14.87 -8.50
CA GLY A 16 -6.54 16.21 -9.09
C GLY A 16 -6.69 16.20 -10.61
N ILE A 17 -6.05 15.24 -11.29
CA ILE A 17 -6.20 15.04 -12.74
C ILE A 17 -7.66 14.71 -13.08
N TYR A 18 -8.28 13.77 -12.37
CA TYR A 18 -9.68 13.41 -12.58
C TYR A 18 -10.62 14.60 -12.39
N MET A 19 -10.50 15.32 -11.26
CA MET A 19 -11.37 16.45 -10.94
C MET A 19 -11.20 17.60 -11.94
N THR A 20 -9.97 17.92 -12.32
CA THR A 20 -9.68 18.99 -13.30
C THR A 20 -10.20 18.61 -14.68
N GLY A 21 -9.92 17.38 -15.13
CA GLY A 21 -10.41 16.87 -16.42
C GLY A 21 -11.94 16.84 -16.47
N ALA A 22 -12.60 16.32 -15.44
CA ALA A 22 -14.05 16.29 -15.34
C ALA A 22 -14.67 17.70 -15.29
N ALA A 23 -14.03 18.66 -14.62
CA ALA A 23 -14.50 20.04 -14.59
C ALA A 23 -14.43 20.70 -15.98
N ILE A 24 -13.30 20.57 -16.67
CA ILE A 24 -13.14 21.06 -18.05
C ILE A 24 -14.17 20.43 -18.98
N LEU A 25 -14.40 19.12 -18.85
CA LEU A 25 -15.36 18.40 -19.67
C LEU A 25 -16.80 18.86 -19.43
N ARG A 26 -17.17 19.16 -18.18
CA ARG A 26 -18.50 19.70 -17.84
C ARG A 26 -18.71 21.10 -18.43
N ILE A 27 -17.68 21.94 -18.45
CA ILE A 27 -17.75 23.28 -19.05
C ILE A 27 -18.04 23.20 -20.55
N HIS A 28 -17.35 22.31 -21.26
CA HIS A 28 -17.47 22.16 -22.72
C HIS A 28 -18.54 21.14 -23.14
N ARG A 29 -19.38 20.69 -22.20
CA ARG A 29 -20.39 19.63 -22.46
C ARG A 29 -21.30 19.96 -23.64
N ASN A 30 -21.70 21.21 -23.77
CA ASN A 30 -22.66 21.64 -24.80
C ASN A 30 -22.05 21.70 -26.21
N GLU A 31 -20.73 21.66 -26.32
CA GLU A 31 -19.99 21.70 -27.58
C GLU A 31 -19.63 20.30 -28.10
N MET A 32 -19.94 19.25 -27.32
CA MET A 32 -19.54 17.87 -27.60
C MET A 32 -20.75 16.97 -27.85
N TYR A 33 -20.59 16.01 -28.75
CA TYR A 33 -21.52 14.90 -28.86
C TYR A 33 -21.47 14.02 -27.61
N VAL A 34 -22.60 13.43 -27.23
CA VAL A 34 -22.74 12.63 -26.01
C VAL A 34 -21.71 11.50 -25.95
N GLU A 35 -21.43 10.84 -27.07
CA GLU A 35 -20.45 9.74 -27.18
C GLU A 35 -19.01 10.19 -26.91
N GLN A 36 -18.64 11.39 -27.38
CA GLN A 36 -17.31 11.97 -27.14
C GLN A 36 -17.17 12.35 -25.67
N TYR A 37 -18.19 12.99 -25.12
CA TYR A 37 -18.23 13.34 -23.70
C TYR A 37 -18.08 12.10 -22.82
N THR A 38 -18.85 11.04 -23.07
CA THR A 38 -18.79 9.83 -22.24
C THR A 38 -17.45 9.11 -22.40
N SER A 39 -16.92 8.98 -23.61
CA SER A 39 -15.61 8.36 -23.87
C SER A 39 -14.48 9.07 -23.10
N ILE A 40 -14.39 10.40 -23.22
CA ILE A 40 -13.36 11.18 -22.53
C ILE A 40 -13.55 11.12 -21.01
N TYR A 41 -14.80 11.17 -20.54
CA TYR A 41 -15.10 11.03 -19.12
C TYR A 41 -14.62 9.69 -18.55
N TYR A 42 -14.82 8.59 -19.29
CA TYR A 42 -14.33 7.27 -18.88
C TYR A 42 -12.80 7.21 -18.80
N VAL A 43 -12.09 7.86 -19.74
CA VAL A 43 -10.62 7.97 -19.67
C VAL A 43 -10.19 8.62 -18.37
N PHE A 44 -10.79 9.76 -17.99
CA PHE A 44 -10.47 10.40 -16.71
C PHE A 44 -10.84 9.54 -15.50
N MET A 45 -11.91 8.75 -15.58
CA MET A 45 -12.31 7.83 -14.51
C MET A 45 -11.29 6.69 -14.27
N THR A 46 -10.45 6.37 -15.26
CA THR A 46 -9.42 5.33 -15.08
C THR A 46 -8.32 5.73 -14.09
N PHE A 47 -8.04 7.03 -13.92
CA PHE A 47 -6.98 7.53 -13.02
C PHE A 47 -7.20 7.15 -11.54
N PRO A 48 -8.37 7.42 -10.91
CA PRO A 48 -8.62 7.01 -9.53
C PRO A 48 -8.66 5.48 -9.36
N LEU A 49 -9.13 4.74 -10.37
CA LEU A 49 -9.11 3.27 -10.37
C LEU A 49 -7.67 2.74 -10.40
N LEU A 50 -6.83 3.31 -11.26
CA LEU A 50 -5.42 2.97 -11.37
C LEU A 50 -4.69 3.27 -10.06
N HIS A 51 -4.94 4.43 -9.45
CA HIS A 51 -4.38 4.77 -8.15
C HIS A 51 -4.78 3.77 -7.05
N SER A 52 -6.05 3.35 -7.03
CA SER A 52 -6.55 2.35 -6.07
C SER A 52 -5.86 1.01 -6.26
N ALA A 53 -5.68 0.56 -7.51
CA ALA A 53 -4.98 -0.68 -7.83
C ALA A 53 -3.49 -0.64 -7.44
N ILE A 54 -2.79 0.45 -7.74
CA ILE A 54 -1.40 0.66 -7.35
C ILE A 54 -1.25 0.65 -5.83
N THR A 55 -2.15 1.35 -5.13
CA THR A 55 -2.15 1.40 -3.66
C THR A 55 -2.33 0.02 -3.05
N LEU A 56 -3.30 -0.76 -3.56
CA LEU A 56 -3.51 -2.14 -3.12
C LEU A 56 -2.25 -3.00 -3.32
N LEU A 57 -1.61 -2.90 -4.48
CA LEU A 57 -0.38 -3.64 -4.80
C LEU A 57 0.75 -3.27 -3.84
N ILE A 58 0.95 -1.98 -3.57
CA ILE A 58 1.95 -1.49 -2.61
C ILE A 58 1.68 -2.05 -1.21
N TYR A 59 0.42 -2.03 -0.76
CA TYR A 59 0.03 -2.60 0.53
C TYR A 59 0.31 -4.10 0.62
N ILE A 60 -0.02 -4.88 -0.43
CA ILE A 60 0.26 -6.32 -0.48
C ILE A 60 1.77 -6.57 -0.37
N CYS A 61 2.58 -5.86 -1.14
CA CYS A 61 4.04 -5.95 -1.09
C CYS A 61 4.60 -5.57 0.30
N PHE A 62 4.05 -4.53 0.93
CA PHE A 62 4.46 -4.08 2.25
C PHE A 62 4.14 -5.11 3.34
N VAL A 63 2.92 -5.65 3.34
CA VAL A 63 2.50 -6.71 4.28
C VAL A 63 3.35 -7.97 4.10
N ARG A 64 3.62 -8.38 2.85
CA ARG A 64 4.48 -9.53 2.56
C ARG A 64 5.90 -9.34 3.13
N ARG A 65 6.52 -8.18 2.90
CA ARG A 65 7.84 -7.85 3.46
C ARG A 65 7.87 -7.86 5.00
N ILE A 66 6.81 -7.39 5.65
CA ILE A 66 6.72 -7.44 7.12
C ILE A 66 6.63 -8.90 7.60
N LYS A 67 5.82 -9.74 6.94
CA LYS A 67 5.71 -11.16 7.28
C LYS A 67 7.05 -11.87 7.12
N GLU A 68 7.78 -11.66 6.03
CA GLU A 68 9.11 -12.23 5.80
C GLU A 68 10.13 -11.80 6.87
N LYS A 69 10.17 -10.51 7.23
CA LYS A 69 11.03 -10.02 8.32
C LYS A 69 10.63 -10.56 9.70
N ARG A 70 9.34 -10.78 9.95
CA ARG A 70 8.86 -11.37 11.21
C ARG A 70 9.28 -12.84 11.32
N ILE A 71 9.24 -13.61 10.22
CA ILE A 71 9.72 -14.99 10.17
C ILE A 71 11.22 -15.05 10.44
N LEU A 72 12.02 -14.15 9.83
CA LEU A 72 13.46 -14.07 10.08
C LEU A 72 13.82 -13.67 11.53
N LYS A 73 12.98 -12.84 12.18
CA LYS A 73 13.16 -12.46 13.59
C LYS A 73 12.75 -13.56 14.57
N ILE A 74 11.95 -14.52 14.12
CA ILE A 74 11.67 -15.78 14.81
C ILE A 74 12.65 -16.84 14.25
N GLN A 75 13.95 -16.52 14.24
CA GLN A 75 14.94 -17.58 14.17
C GLN A 75 14.78 -18.43 15.44
N PRO A 76 14.75 -19.76 15.33
CA PRO A 76 14.74 -20.61 16.51
C PRO A 76 15.97 -20.25 17.34
N LEU A 77 15.75 -20.09 18.64
CA LEU A 77 16.79 -19.79 19.62
C LEU A 77 18.05 -20.58 19.27
N ASP A 78 19.09 -19.86 18.89
CA ASP A 78 20.34 -20.44 18.40
C ASP A 78 20.85 -21.47 19.42
N ARG A 79 21.61 -22.48 19.00
CA ARG A 79 21.99 -23.62 19.87
C ARG A 79 22.66 -23.17 21.19
N SER A 80 23.32 -22.01 21.15
CA SER A 80 23.90 -21.29 22.29
C SER A 80 22.86 -20.73 23.28
N GLY A 81 21.74 -20.22 22.80
CA GLY A 81 20.64 -19.72 23.64
C GLY A 81 19.92 -20.86 24.36
N GLN A 82 19.75 -22.03 23.72
CA GLN A 82 19.19 -23.21 24.38
C GLN A 82 20.10 -23.73 25.51
N LEU A 83 21.42 -23.65 25.33
CA LEU A 83 22.39 -23.98 26.37
C LEU A 83 22.29 -23.01 27.56
N TYR A 84 22.22 -21.70 27.30
CA TYR A 84 22.08 -20.68 28.34
C TYR A 84 20.82 -20.85 29.21
N PHE A 85 19.65 -21.10 28.59
CA PHE A 85 18.42 -21.34 29.35
C PHE A 85 18.42 -22.70 30.08
N ASN A 86 19.11 -23.72 29.56
CA ASN A 86 19.29 -24.98 30.26
C ASN A 86 20.19 -24.85 31.50
N GLU A 87 21.24 -24.02 31.44
CA GLU A 87 22.08 -23.73 32.60
C GLU A 87 21.32 -22.95 33.68
N LEU A 88 20.54 -21.93 33.30
CA LEU A 88 19.67 -21.21 34.22
C LEU A 88 18.63 -22.13 34.88
N ARG A 89 18.07 -23.09 34.14
CA ARG A 89 17.12 -24.08 34.68
C ARG A 89 17.77 -25.04 35.66
N LYS A 90 19.02 -25.46 35.40
CA LYS A 90 19.79 -26.29 36.35
C LYS A 90 20.06 -25.54 37.64
N GLN A 91 20.43 -24.25 37.58
CA GLN A 91 20.66 -23.42 38.77
C GLN A 91 19.39 -23.20 39.60
N TRP A 92 18.23 -23.09 38.94
CA TRP A 92 16.94 -22.91 39.62
C TRP A 92 16.47 -24.18 40.34
N ASN A 93 16.75 -25.36 39.79
CA ASN A 93 16.35 -26.65 40.38
C ASN A 93 17.32 -27.19 41.44
N THR A 94 18.45 -26.51 41.69
CA THR A 94 19.41 -26.83 42.76
C THR A 94 19.20 -26.00 44.03
N LYS A 95 18.08 -25.28 44.14
CA LYS A 95 17.54 -24.72 45.39
C LYS A 95 16.28 -25.48 45.77
#